data_AF-A0A937Z958-F1
#
_entry.id   AF-A0A937Z958-F1
#
_cell.length_a   1.000
_cell.length_b   1.000
_cell.length_c   1.000
_cell.angle_alpha   90.00
_cell.angle_beta   90.00
_cell.angle_gamma   90.00
#
_symmetry.space_group_name_H-M   'P 1'
#
loop_
_entity.id
_entity.type
_entity.pdbx_description
1 polymer ?
#
loop_
_entity_poly.entity_id
_entity_poly.type
_entity_poly.pdbx_seq_one_letter_code
_entity_poly.pdbx_strand_id
1 'polypeptide(L)'
;FMVWYGGNEIERASALLRATGPYAPYYWIMVFCNAVLPFALFWKQVRSNLTALFAIGLLINVGMWFERYVIIVGSLSNDFMPSAWFTYAPSWVEISIAVGAGCFFLFMLLATLRAIPAVSVAESKPEPHLGEEAAS
;
A
#
# COMPACT_ATOMS: atom_id res chain seq x y z
N PHE A 1 2.05 20.19 -6.07
CA PHE A 1 1.59 21.44 -6.72
C PHE A 1 1.00 22.41 -5.70
N MET A 2 -0.05 22.03 -4.96
CA MET A 2 -0.73 22.91 -4.00
C MET A 2 0.21 23.56 -2.96
N VAL A 3 1.11 22.79 -2.35
CA VAL A 3 2.10 23.32 -1.37
C VAL A 3 3.02 24.39 -1.97
N TRP A 4 3.42 24.24 -3.22
CA TRP A 4 4.30 25.18 -3.90
C TRP A 4 3.54 26.42 -4.39
N TYR A 5 2.26 26.29 -4.73
CA TYR A 5 1.43 27.41 -5.19
C TYR A 5 0.77 28.19 -4.03
N GLY A 6 0.47 27.54 -2.91
CA GLY A 6 -0.29 28.08 -1.78
C GLY A 6 0.40 29.16 -0.94
N GLY A 7 1.66 29.52 -1.24
CA GLY A 7 2.37 30.65 -0.60
C GLY A 7 2.77 30.46 0.87
N ASN A 8 2.27 29.44 1.57
CA ASN A 8 2.56 29.20 2.98
C ASN A 8 3.96 28.59 3.18
N GLU A 9 4.85 29.33 3.83
CA GLU A 9 6.23 28.91 4.10
C GLU A 9 6.31 27.67 5.00
N ILE A 10 5.37 27.51 5.94
CA ILE A 10 5.33 26.37 6.86
C ILE A 10 4.96 25.07 6.12
N GLU A 11 4.02 25.13 5.18
CA GLU A 11 3.66 23.96 4.37
C GLU A 11 4.79 23.57 3.41
N ARG A 12 5.51 24.56 2.86
CA ARG A 12 6.69 24.30 2.03
C ARG A 12 7.83 23.70 2.83
N ALA A 13 8.10 24.24 4.02
CA ALA A 13 9.12 23.73 4.92
C ALA A 13 8.83 22.30 5.37
N SER A 14 7.58 21.99 5.75
CA SER A 14 7.18 20.62 6.13
C SER A 14 7.26 19.65 4.95
N ALA A 15 6.92 20.06 3.73
CA ALA A 15 7.08 19.22 2.54
C ALA A 15 8.55 18.96 2.20
N LEU A 16 9.42 19.98 2.31
CA LEU A 16 10.87 19.82 2.12
C LEU A 16 11.47 18.91 3.19
N LEU A 17 11.07 19.08 4.45
CA LEU A 17 11.54 18.26 5.56
C LEU A 17 11.10 16.80 5.45
N ARG A 18 9.95 16.51 4.81
CA ARG A 18 9.57 15.13 4.47
C ARG A 18 10.50 14.52 3.42
N ALA A 19 11.00 15.30 2.48
CA ALA A 19 11.87 14.83 1.40
C ALA A 19 13.36 14.75 1.77
N THR A 20 13.84 15.61 2.68
CA THR A 20 15.26 15.70 3.06
C THR A 20 15.54 15.52 4.55
N GLY A 21 14.52 15.42 5.39
CA GLY A 21 14.65 15.29 6.84
C GLY A 21 14.88 13.85 7.32
N PRO A 22 14.75 13.59 8.63
CA PRO A 22 15.05 12.28 9.22
C PRO A 22 14.18 11.14 8.67
N TYR A 23 12.97 11.46 8.18
CA TYR A 23 12.05 10.50 7.58
C TYR A 23 12.19 10.35 6.04
N ALA A 24 13.18 11.01 5.43
CA ALA A 24 13.39 10.98 3.98
C ALA A 24 13.51 9.56 3.39
N PRO A 25 14.25 8.60 4.00
CA PRO A 25 14.33 7.25 3.44
C PRO A 25 12.95 6.58 3.29
N TYR A 26 12.07 6.76 4.28
CA TYR A 26 10.70 6.21 4.24
C TYR A 26 9.84 6.89 3.18
N TYR A 27 10.00 8.21 3.00
CA TYR A 27 9.32 8.95 1.93
C TYR A 27 9.76 8.47 0.54
N TRP A 28 11.05 8.26 0.30
CA TRP A 28 11.53 7.78 -0.99
C TRP A 28 11.14 6.32 -1.27
N ILE A 29 11.11 5.46 -0.24
CA ILE A 29 10.59 4.09 -0.37
C ILE A 29 9.10 4.12 -0.75
N MET A 30 8.30 4.96 -0.10
CA MET A 30 6.89 5.15 -0.46
C MET A 30 6.75 5.57 -1.93
N VAL A 31 7.49 6.60 -2.36
CA VAL A 31 7.41 7.10 -3.73
C VAL A 31 7.84 6.03 -4.73
N PHE A 32 8.91 5.29 -4.45
CA PHE A 32 9.34 4.20 -5.30
C PHE A 32 8.28 3.08 -5.39
N CYS A 33 7.75 2.63 -4.27
CA CYS A 33 6.80 1.52 -4.25
C CYS A 33 5.42 1.88 -4.82
N ASN A 34 4.93 3.11 -4.62
CA ASN A 34 3.58 3.49 -5.03
C ASN A 34 3.55 4.22 -6.38
N ALA A 35 4.61 4.95 -6.75
CA ALA A 35 4.66 5.68 -8.01
C ALA A 35 5.50 4.95 -9.06
N VAL A 36 6.67 4.42 -8.71
CA VAL A 36 7.61 3.83 -9.69
C VAL A 36 7.26 2.39 -10.04
N LEU A 37 6.97 1.54 -9.04
CA LEU A 37 6.67 0.12 -9.29
C LEU A 37 5.45 -0.11 -10.20
N PRO A 38 4.33 0.64 -10.09
CA PRO A 38 3.21 0.44 -11.01
C PRO A 38 3.57 0.74 -12.46
N PHE A 39 4.54 1.61 -12.73
CA PHE A 39 5.01 1.83 -14.10
C PHE A 39 5.64 0.58 -14.71
N ALA A 40 6.20 -0.33 -13.89
CA ALA A 40 6.73 -1.60 -14.39
C ALA A 40 5.63 -2.51 -14.99
N LEU A 41 4.36 -2.33 -14.59
CA LEU A 41 3.22 -3.11 -15.11
C LEU A 41 2.86 -2.76 -16.57
N PHE A 42 3.33 -1.63 -17.10
CA PHE A 42 3.14 -1.30 -18.52
C PHE A 42 3.87 -2.26 -19.46
N TRP A 43 4.95 -2.91 -18.99
CA TRP A 43 5.63 -3.91 -19.79
C TRP A 43 4.88 -5.24 -19.81
N LYS A 44 4.59 -5.73 -21.02
CA LYS A 44 3.89 -7.00 -21.25
C LYS A 44 4.55 -8.19 -20.53
N GLN A 45 5.88 -8.20 -20.46
CA GLN A 45 6.66 -9.26 -19.82
C GLN A 45 6.46 -9.32 -18.30
N VAL A 46 6.25 -8.17 -17.65
CA VAL A 46 6.04 -8.07 -16.20
C VAL A 46 4.61 -8.48 -15.86
N ARG A 47 3.62 -7.98 -16.61
CA ARG A 47 2.21 -8.31 -16.38
C ARG A 47 1.79 -9.72 -16.80
N SER A 48 2.60 -10.44 -17.58
CA SER A 48 2.33 -11.85 -17.92
C SER A 48 3.02 -12.84 -16.97
N ASN A 49 3.85 -12.36 -16.05
CA ASN A 49 4.58 -13.21 -15.11
C ASN A 49 3.93 -13.15 -13.72
N LEU A 50 3.36 -14.28 -13.29
CA LEU A 50 2.65 -14.39 -12.02
C LEU A 50 3.54 -14.09 -10.81
N THR A 51 4.82 -14.51 -10.83
CA THR A 51 5.74 -14.26 -9.71
C THR A 51 6.11 -12.79 -9.60
N ALA A 52 6.29 -12.11 -10.74
CA ALA A 52 6.54 -10.67 -10.80
C ALA A 52 5.32 -9.89 -10.28
N LEU A 53 4.11 -10.26 -10.70
CA LEU A 53 2.86 -9.67 -10.22
C LEU A 53 2.67 -9.84 -8.71
N PHE A 54 2.94 -11.03 -8.18
CA PHE A 54 2.85 -11.30 -6.75
C PHE A 54 3.84 -10.46 -5.94
N ALA A 55 5.11 -10.40 -6.38
CA ALA A 55 6.13 -9.59 -5.74
C ALA A 55 5.81 -8.09 -5.77
N ILE A 56 5.35 -7.57 -6.93
CA ILE A 56 4.94 -6.18 -7.08
C ILE A 56 3.75 -5.87 -6.18
N GLY A 57 2.74 -6.74 -6.12
CA GLY A 57 1.58 -6.56 -5.25
C GLY A 57 1.94 -6.51 -3.77
N LEU A 58 2.89 -7.33 -3.33
CA LEU A 58 3.41 -7.29 -1.95
C LEU A 58 4.13 -5.97 -1.68
N LEU A 59 5.00 -5.53 -2.60
CA LEU A 59 5.75 -4.27 -2.47
C LEU A 59 4.84 -3.04 -2.45
N ILE A 60 3.78 -3.02 -3.27
CA ILE A 60 2.78 -1.95 -3.26
C ILE A 60 2.03 -1.92 -1.92
N ASN A 61 1.63 -3.08 -1.38
CA ASN A 61 0.98 -3.12 -0.05
C ASN A 61 1.89 -2.53 1.04
N VAL A 62 3.18 -2.89 1.02
CA VAL A 62 4.17 -2.31 1.93
C VAL A 62 4.33 -0.81 1.69
N GLY A 63 4.37 -0.36 0.43
CA GLY A 63 4.44 1.05 0.05
C GLY A 63 3.25 1.87 0.53
N MET A 64 2.03 1.33 0.42
CA MET A 64 0.80 1.95 0.95
C MET A 64 0.81 2.07 2.47
N TRP A 65 1.40 1.10 3.17
CA TRP A 65 1.60 1.21 4.61
C TRP A 65 2.59 2.32 4.96
N PHE A 66 3.73 2.40 4.24
CA PHE A 66 4.70 3.48 4.41
C PHE A 66 4.12 4.86 4.08
N GLU A 67 3.22 4.96 3.10
CA GLU A 67 2.49 6.20 2.83
C GLU A 67 1.75 6.70 4.08
N ARG A 68 0.99 5.80 4.73
CA ARG A 68 0.27 6.16 5.96
C ARG A 68 1.24 6.51 7.09
N TYR A 69 2.33 5.78 7.23
CA TYR A 69 3.38 6.07 8.21
C TYR A 69 3.97 7.49 8.01
N VAL A 70 4.39 7.83 6.79
CA VAL A 70 5.01 9.13 6.48
C VAL A 70 4.03 10.29 6.62
N ILE A 71 2.76 10.12 6.24
CA ILE A 71 1.75 11.16 6.42
C ILE A 71 1.50 11.43 7.90
N ILE A 72 1.33 10.39 8.72
CA ILE A 72 1.00 10.56 10.15
C ILE A 72 2.23 11.05 10.92
N VAL A 73 3.32 10.28 10.91
CA VAL A 73 4.51 10.59 11.70
C VAL A 73 5.17 11.88 11.21
N GLY A 74 5.28 12.06 9.89
CA GLY A 74 5.88 13.26 9.31
C GLY A 74 5.11 14.54 9.63
N SER A 75 3.79 14.46 9.83
CA SER A 75 2.98 15.61 10.25
C SER A 75 3.04 15.86 11.76
N LEU A 76 3.02 14.81 12.59
CA LEU A 76 3.05 14.95 14.05
C LEU A 76 4.43 15.36 14.58
N SER A 77 5.51 14.87 13.97
CA SER A 77 6.88 15.17 14.40
C SER A 77 7.29 16.63 14.15
N ASN A 78 6.65 17.30 13.19
CA ASN A 78 6.99 18.66 12.77
C ASN A 78 5.73 19.52 12.75
N ASP A 79 5.25 19.82 13.95
CA ASP A 79 4.12 20.72 14.16
C ASP A 79 4.54 22.20 14.02
N PHE A 80 3.57 23.11 14.07
CA PHE A 80 3.76 24.56 13.90
C PHE A 80 4.77 25.17 14.88
N MET A 81 4.99 24.54 16.04
CA MET A 81 5.87 25.04 17.09
C MET A 81 7.19 24.24 17.13
N PRO A 82 8.34 24.85 16.78
CA PRO A 82 9.62 24.13 16.67
C PRO A 82 10.12 23.50 17.99
N SER A 83 9.69 24.03 19.14
CA SER A 83 10.06 23.49 20.46
C SER A 83 9.41 22.14 20.77
N ALA A 84 8.36 21.77 20.03
CA ALA A 84 7.63 20.52 20.22
C ALA A 84 8.06 19.41 19.24
N TRP A 85 9.12 19.63 18.45
CA TRP A 85 9.57 18.63 17.48
C TRP A 85 10.19 17.42 18.17
N PHE A 86 9.79 16.22 17.73
CA PHE A 86 10.29 14.96 18.27
C PHE A 86 10.47 13.93 17.16
N THR A 87 11.42 13.02 17.36
CA THR A 87 11.63 11.88 16.47
C THR A 87 10.94 10.66 17.06
N TYR A 88 9.94 10.15 16.37
CA TYR A 88 9.30 8.87 16.65
C TYR A 88 10.02 7.74 15.88
N ALA A 89 10.33 6.66 16.60
CA ALA A 89 10.75 5.39 16.03
C ALA A 89 9.89 4.29 16.66
N PRO A 90 9.25 3.42 15.86
CA PRO A 90 8.37 2.39 16.38
C PRO A 90 9.18 1.38 17.20
N SER A 91 8.65 1.04 18.38
CA SER A 91 9.14 -0.03 19.21
C SER A 91 8.86 -1.40 18.57
N TRP A 92 9.62 -2.40 18.97
CA TRP A 92 9.41 -3.78 18.51
C TRP A 92 7.98 -4.29 18.82
N VAL A 93 7.40 -3.83 19.93
CA VAL A 93 6.03 -4.20 20.34
C VAL A 93 5.00 -3.68 19.33
N GLU A 94 5.09 -2.42 18.90
CA GLU A 94 4.19 -1.83 17.91
C GLU A 94 4.28 -2.56 16.56
N ILE A 95 5.49 -2.91 16.13
CA ILE A 95 5.72 -3.69 14.91
C ILE A 95 5.08 -5.09 15.05
N SER A 96 5.27 -5.74 16.20
CA SER A 96 4.70 -7.08 16.44
C SER A 96 3.18 -7.10 16.43
N ILE A 97 2.53 -6.03 16.91
CA ILE A 97 1.07 -5.89 16.87
C ILE A 97 0.60 -5.71 15.43
N ALA A 98 1.28 -4.89 14.64
CA ALA A 98 0.94 -4.68 13.23
C ALA A 98 1.08 -5.97 12.41
N VAL A 99 2.20 -6.70 12.58
CA VAL A 99 2.43 -8.00 11.93
C VAL A 99 1.42 -9.03 12.43
N GLY A 100 1.16 -9.07 13.74
CA GLY A 100 0.19 -9.95 14.37
C GLY A 100 -1.22 -9.78 13.81
N ALA A 101 -1.66 -8.53 13.58
CA ALA A 101 -2.95 -8.25 12.94
C ALA A 101 -3.01 -8.77 11.51
N GLY A 102 -1.94 -8.62 10.72
CA GLY A 102 -1.85 -9.18 9.37
C GLY A 102 -1.88 -10.72 9.36
N CYS A 103 -1.12 -11.36 10.25
CA CYS A 103 -1.14 -12.81 10.42
C CYS A 103 -2.51 -13.33 10.87
N PHE A 104 -3.18 -12.62 11.78
CA PHE A 104 -4.50 -12.97 12.25
C PHE A 104 -5.56 -12.85 11.13
N PHE A 105 -5.47 -11.80 10.31
CA PHE A 105 -6.30 -11.68 9.11
C PHE A 105 -6.10 -12.83 8.14
N LEU A 106 -4.84 -13.18 7.83
CA LEU A 106 -4.53 -14.32 6.95
C LEU A 106 -5.02 -15.65 7.55
N PHE A 107 -4.86 -15.84 8.86
CA PHE A 107 -5.39 -17.00 9.56
C PHE A 107 -6.91 -17.11 9.43
N MET A 108 -7.64 -16.03 9.67
CA MET A 108 -9.09 -15.98 9.50
C MET A 108 -9.50 -16.23 8.05
N LEU A 109 -8.81 -15.61 7.07
CA LEU A 109 -9.07 -15.82 5.65
C LEU A 109 -8.88 -17.30 5.26
N LEU A 110 -7.80 -17.93 5.68
CA LEU A 110 -7.56 -19.36 5.44
C LEU A 110 -8.61 -20.25 6.13
N ALA A 111 -9.02 -19.90 7.35
CA ALA A 111 -10.09 -20.60 8.07
C ALA A 111 -11.44 -20.49 7.32
N THR A 112 -11.78 -19.32 6.77
CA THR A 112 -13.00 -19.12 5.98
C THR A 112 -12.95 -19.85 4.65
N LEU A 113 -11.79 -19.84 3.94
CA LEU A 113 -11.60 -20.61 2.70
C LEU A 113 -11.74 -22.12 2.92
N ARG A 114 -11.45 -22.60 4.14
CA ARG A 114 -11.71 -24.00 4.53
C ARG A 114 -13.17 -24.25 4.90
N ALA A 115 -13.85 -23.28 5.50
CA ALA A 115 -15.22 -23.45 6.00
C ALA A 115 -16.30 -23.25 4.93
N ILE A 116 -16.07 -22.38 3.93
CA ILE A 116 -17.06 -21.95 2.93
C ILE A 116 -16.38 -21.96 1.54
N PRO A 117 -17.08 -22.36 0.46
CA PRO A 117 -16.53 -22.29 -0.90
C PRO A 117 -16.17 -20.85 -1.27
N ALA A 118 -14.95 -20.66 -1.75
CA ALA A 118 -14.40 -19.34 -2.13
C ALA A 118 -15.04 -18.75 -3.41
N VAL A 119 -15.69 -19.60 -4.21
CA VAL A 119 -16.33 -19.21 -5.47
C VAL A 119 -17.84 -19.38 -5.32
N SER A 120 -18.59 -18.39 -5.79
CA SER A 120 -20.05 -18.40 -5.83
C SER A 120 -20.55 -19.49 -6.80
N VAL A 121 -20.97 -20.64 -6.27
CA VAL A 121 -21.53 -21.75 -7.07
C VAL A 121 -22.79 -21.33 -7.84
N ALA A 122 -23.49 -20.30 -7.38
CA ALA A 122 -24.67 -19.75 -8.05
C ALA A 122 -24.35 -19.04 -9.38
N GLU A 123 -23.19 -18.38 -9.47
CA GLU A 123 -22.80 -17.59 -10.66
C GLU A 123 -21.94 -18.40 -11.63
N SER A 124 -21.30 -19.48 -11.17
CA SER A 124 -20.49 -20.36 -12.01
C SER A 124 -21.30 -21.32 -12.89
N LYS A 125 -22.64 -21.27 -12.86
CA LYS A 125 -23.48 -22.11 -13.72
C LYS A 125 -23.43 -21.54 -15.15
N PRO A 126 -23.00 -22.31 -16.15
CA PRO A 126 -23.08 -21.87 -17.53
C PRO A 126 -24.54 -21.67 -17.91
N GLU A 127 -24.82 -20.54 -18.56
CA GLU A 127 -26.12 -20.28 -19.17
C GLU A 127 -26.42 -21.39 -20.20
N PRO A 128 -27.54 -22.14 -20.05
CA PRO A 128 -27.82 -23.31 -20.88
C PRO A 128 -28.02 -23.01 -22.37
N HIS A 129 -28.10 -21.73 -22.77
CA HIS A 129 -28.39 -21.28 -24.13
C HIS A 129 -27.15 -21.01 -25.00
N LEU A 130 -25.93 -20.96 -24.42
CA LEU A 130 -24.70 -20.73 -25.19
C LEU A 130 -24.02 -22.03 -25.68
N GLY A 131 -24.45 -23.20 -25.18
CA GLY A 131 -23.92 -24.49 -25.61
C GLY A 131 -24.55 -25.03 -26.91
N GLU A 132 -25.71 -24.51 -27.31
CA GLU A 132 -26.46 -24.99 -28.47
C GLU A 132 -26.06 -24.27 -29.78
N GLU A 133 -25.70 -22.98 -29.72
CA GLU A 133 -25.22 -22.23 -30.90
C GLU A 133 -23.78 -22.57 -31.31
N ALA A 134 -22.93 -23.06 -30.40
CA ALA A 134 -21.56 -23.46 -30.73
C ALA A 134 -21.47 -24.86 -31.37
N ALA A 135 -22.58 -25.61 -31.42
CA ALA A 135 -22.66 -26.95 -31.99
C ALA A 135 -23.46 -27.03 -33.31
N SER A 136 -23.87 -25.87 -33.86
CA SER A 136 -24.59 -25.73 -35.14
C SER A 136 -23.78 -24.99 -36.20
#